data_AF-A0A0T5Z7E4-F1
#
_entry.id   AF-A0A0T5Z7E4-F1
#
_cell.length_a   1.000
_cell.length_b   1.000
_cell.length_c   1.000
_cell.angle_alpha   90.00
_cell.angle_beta   90.00
_cell.angle_gamma   90.00
#
_symmetry.space_group_name_H-M   'P 1'
#
loop_
_entity.id
_entity.type
_entity.pdbx_description
1 polymer ?
#
loop_
_entity_poly.entity_id
_entity_poly.type
_entity_poly.pdbx_seq_one_letter_code
_entity_poly.pdbx_strand_id
1 'polypeptide(L)' 'MSNECSYNELYPLQVLDDSMEPEFPEKCIIVIEPAEVCATGAYIIAEVDGERWFR' A
#
# COMPACT_ATOMS: atom_id res chain seq x y z
N MET A 1 25.39 3.97 -15.57
CA MET A 1 24.56 2.84 -15.14
C MET A 1 24.15 3.11 -13.69
N SER A 2 23.18 4.00 -13.49
CA SER A 2 22.61 4.25 -12.17
C SER A 2 21.76 3.04 -11.80
N ASN A 3 22.10 2.42 -10.69
CA ASN A 3 21.51 1.17 -10.22
C ASN A 3 20.15 1.48 -9.55
N GLU A 4 19.16 1.90 -10.34
CA GLU A 4 17.80 2.21 -9.86
C GLU A 4 16.94 0.95 -9.74
N CYS A 5 17.49 -0.12 -9.18
CA CYS A 5 16.77 -1.39 -9.01
C CYS A 5 15.76 -1.34 -7.84
N SER A 6 15.63 -0.21 -7.14
CA SER A 6 14.79 -0.06 -5.95
C SER A 6 13.50 0.75 -6.16
N TYR A 7 13.26 1.32 -7.34
CA TYR A 7 12.11 2.21 -7.56
C TYR A 7 10.76 1.47 -7.66
N ASN A 8 10.79 0.16 -7.96
CA ASN A 8 9.59 -0.67 -8.15
C ASN A 8 9.57 -1.89 -7.20
N GLU A 9 10.12 -1.74 -5.99
CA GLU A 9 10.04 -2.81 -5.01
C GLU A 9 8.64 -2.92 -4.43
N LEU A 10 8.17 -4.16 -4.26
CA LEU A 10 6.87 -4.43 -3.65
C LEU A 10 6.89 -4.06 -2.16
N TYR A 11 5.81 -3.43 -1.69
CA TYR A 11 5.65 -3.04 -0.30
C TYR A 11 4.65 -3.95 0.41
N PRO A 12 5.08 -4.76 1.39
CA PRO A 12 4.15 -5.51 2.24
C PRO A 12 3.58 -4.64 3.36
N LEU A 13 2.25 -4.65 3.51
CA LEU A 13 1.51 -4.03 4.62
C LEU A 13 0.78 -5.12 5.40
N GLN A 14 0.95 -5.17 6.72
CA GLN A 14 0.20 -6.07 7.60
C GLN A 14 -0.95 -5.32 8.27
N VAL A 15 -2.15 -5.87 8.15
CA VAL A 15 -3.33 -5.37 8.87
C VAL A 15 -3.24 -5.78 10.34
N LEU A 16 -3.28 -4.81 11.25
CA LEU A 16 -3.05 -5.01 12.68
C LEU A 16 -4.33 -5.20 13.50
N ASP A 17 -5.47 -4.73 12.99
CA ASP A 17 -6.77 -4.73 13.66
C ASP A 17 -7.91 -4.99 12.65
N ASP A 18 -9.16 -4.79 13.06
CA ASP A 18 -10.37 -5.00 12.27
C ASP A 18 -10.83 -3.75 11.50
N SER A 19 -10.06 -2.67 11.51
CA SER A 19 -10.46 -1.37 10.93
C SER A 19 -10.63 -1.39 9.40
N MET A 20 -10.12 -2.42 8.74
CA MET A 20 -10.11 -2.60 7.29
C MET A 20 -11.07 -3.71 6.82
N GLU A 21 -11.91 -4.22 7.71
CA GLU A 21 -12.96 -5.18 7.36
C GLU A 21 -14.16 -4.50 6.67
N PRO A 22 -14.86 -5.21 5.75
CA PRO A 22 -14.70 -6.63 5.39
C PRO A 22 -13.61 -6.93 4.35
N GLU A 23 -13.06 -5.92 3.67
CA GLU A 23 -12.15 -6.14 2.53
C GLU A 23 -10.83 -6.78 2.94
N PHE A 24 -10.27 -6.38 4.10
CA PHE A 24 -9.01 -6.89 4.60
C PHE A 24 -9.12 -7.29 6.09
N PRO A 25 -9.22 -8.61 6.38
CA PRO A 25 -9.28 -9.11 7.75
C PRO A 25 -7.99 -8.87 8.55
N GLU A 26 -8.11 -8.91 9.88
CA GLU A 26 -6.97 -8.83 10.80
C GLU A 26 -5.88 -9.85 10.42
N LYS A 27 -4.60 -9.45 10.48
CA LYS A 27 -3.41 -10.24 10.14
C LYS A 27 -3.24 -10.57 8.64
N CYS A 28 -4.09 -10.03 7.75
CA CYS A 28 -3.85 -10.11 6.31
C CYS A 28 -2.57 -9.36 5.91
N ILE A 29 -1.83 -9.89 4.92
CA ILE A 29 -0.69 -9.23 4.30
C ILE A 29 -1.09 -8.75 2.91
N ILE A 30 -1.06 -7.45 2.72
CA ILE A 30 -1.34 -6.78 1.45
C ILE A 30 0.00 -6.50 0.77
N VAL A 31 0.15 -6.95 -0.47
CA VAL A 31 1.35 -6.69 -1.27
C VAL A 31 1.01 -5.60 -2.28
N ILE A 32 1.72 -4.48 -2.18
CA ILE A 32 1.42 -3.28 -2.97
C ILE A 32 2.50 -3.10 -4.02
N GLU A 33 2.07 -3.04 -5.27
CA GLU A 33 2.92 -2.70 -6.40
C GLU A 33 2.99 -1.18 -6.56
N PRO A 34 4.19 -0.58 -6.68
CA PRO A 34 4.32 0.83 -7.00
C PRO A 34 3.72 1.13 -8.37
N ALA A 35 2.83 2.11 -8.45
CA ALA A 35 2.18 2.51 -9.69
C ALA A 35 2.18 4.03 -9.83
N GLU A 36 2.49 4.53 -11.03
CA GLU A 36 2.41 5.96 -11.35
C GLU A 36 0.96 6.44 -11.58
N VAL A 37 0.05 5.51 -11.86
CA VAL A 37 -1.35 5.80 -12.20
C VAL A 37 -2.27 4.91 -11.37
N CYS A 38 -3.28 5.51 -10.75
CA CYS A 38 -4.29 4.81 -9.97
C CYS A 38 -5.65 4.88 -10.69
N ALA A 39 -6.45 3.83 -10.54
CA ALA A 39 -7.82 3.81 -11.04
C ALA A 39 -8.81 4.27 -9.95
N THR A 40 -9.95 4.83 -10.36
CA THR A 40 -11.04 5.14 -9.44
C THR A 40 -11.49 3.88 -8.70
N GLY A 41 -11.49 3.93 -7.36
CA GLY A 41 -11.86 2.81 -6.51
C GLY A 41 -10.72 1.84 -6.18
N ALA A 42 -9.49 2.13 -6.61
CA ALA A 42 -8.31 1.38 -6.16
C ALA A 42 -7.92 1.79 -4.74
N TYR A 43 -7.44 0.82 -3.96
CA TYR A 43 -6.78 1.07 -2.69
C TYR A 43 -5.34 1.54 -2.94
N ILE A 44 -4.93 2.62 -2.29
CA ILE A 44 -3.60 3.22 -2.42
C ILE A 44 -2.96 3.45 -1.05
N ILE A 45 -1.64 3.59 -1.05
CA ILE A 45 -0.94 4.25 0.07
C ILE A 45 -0.70 5.71 -0.33
N ALA A 46 -1.15 6.63 0.53
CA ALA A 46 -0.88 8.05 0.43
C ALA A 46 -0.16 8.54 1.69
N GLU A 47 0.76 9.49 1.53
CA GLU A 47 1.32 10.24 2.66
C GLU A 47 0.56 11.55 2.83
N VAL A 48 -0.04 11.75 4.00
CA VAL A 48 -0.82 12.94 4.34
C VAL A 48 -0.29 13.46 5.67
N ASP A 49 0.23 14.69 5.68
CA ASP A 49 0.80 15.34 6.87
C ASP A 49 1.91 14.52 7.59
N GLY A 50 2.67 13.72 6.82
CA GLY A 50 3.73 12.85 7.35
C GLY A 50 3.24 11.51 7.90
N GLU A 51 1.94 11.24 7.81
CA GLU A 51 1.33 9.96 8.13
C GLU A 51 1.01 9.15 6.87
N ARG A 52 1.16 7.83 6.94
CA ARG A 52 0.81 6.94 5.83
C ARG A 52 -0.61 6.43 6.00
N TRP A 53 -1.42 6.68 4.98
CA TRP A 53 -2.82 6.32 4.91
C TRP A 53 -2.99 5.22 3.85
N PHE A 54 -3.75 4.19 4.18
CA PHE A 54 -4.19 3.18 3.23
C PHE A 54 -5.72 3.28 3.05
N ARG A 55 -6.19 3.61 1.84
CA ARG A 55 -7.61 3.82 1.52
C ARG A 55 -7.91 3.55 0.07
#